data_AF-G8B4W0-F1
#
_entry.id   AF-G8B4W0-F1
#
_cell.length_a   1.000
_cell.length_b   1.000
_cell.length_c   1.000
_cell.angle_alpha   90.00
_cell.angle_beta   90.00
_cell.angle_gamma   90.00
#
_symmetry.space_group_name_H-M   'P 1'
#
loop_
_entity.id
_entity.type
_entity.pdbx_description
1 polymer ?
#
loop_
_entity_poly.entity_id
_entity_poly.type
_entity_poly.pdbx_seq_one_letter_code
_entity_poly.pdbx_strand_id
1 'polypeptide(L)'
;MSSLRIQQRTFITLIVLLLILSTVSFLNVNRNAIGYTRSTSSQQNELKLATSVELQVPSTTAVTDKTTLGDNIATTTATTSSDSSSSPTATTSSIVQNESTGESTSHKQFYKYSYYDPTSNSFKVIYKQQPQHHQQKKEHKLQPTNKYTTINENPSVLILSAIGKDQPYGKDRLFSDFMKTIHTIIENQPDLQFNLGLSSNYLTEFENIQKFIDENDAQYFKYFNTITIVSAPDLEQTASGDDEELSRDNRHDDRKQRMRRRLIARCRNYLVSNALTSEAYTLFIDSDIVEFEHASKFIQFLIGSKKDIIVPRIRRGDLSDYDRNSWRGKRTKPTLEQLQLMDENKWDQFDYVPRDIESEMFHFFNLDNKDELTIDQQKLSYMVELDSVGGAVLFFKSYIFKQGAIFPTSYIIGTTWDRLEGYDGIETEGICYLAKPLGYRCWGMPNLVAHHVQ
;
A
#
# COMPACT_ATOMS: atom_id res chain seq x y z
N MET A 1 -35.05 -58.40 17.64
CA MET A 1 -35.24 -57.58 16.42
C MET A 1 -36.05 -56.28 16.64
N SER A 2 -36.99 -56.21 17.59
CA SER A 2 -37.83 -55.00 17.81
C SER A 2 -37.03 -53.74 18.16
N SER A 3 -36.15 -53.79 19.19
CA SER A 3 -35.36 -52.64 19.67
C SER A 3 -34.60 -51.91 18.56
N LEU A 4 -33.88 -52.65 17.70
CA LEU A 4 -33.08 -52.08 16.61
C LEU A 4 -33.93 -51.29 15.60
N ARG A 5 -35.15 -51.77 15.30
CA ARG A 5 -36.10 -51.06 14.43
C ARG A 5 -36.68 -49.79 15.08
N ILE A 6 -36.72 -49.72 16.41
CA ILE A 6 -37.12 -48.51 17.14
C ILE A 6 -35.98 -47.50 17.07
N GLN A 7 -34.74 -47.88 17.39
CA GLN A 7 -33.58 -46.98 17.30
C GLN A 7 -33.37 -46.42 15.89
N GLN A 8 -33.47 -47.24 14.84
CA GLN A 8 -33.41 -46.77 13.45
C GLN A 8 -34.51 -45.75 13.12
N ARG A 9 -35.74 -45.95 13.60
CA ARG A 9 -36.83 -44.97 13.41
C ARG A 9 -36.53 -43.66 14.13
N THR A 10 -36.11 -43.69 15.39
CA THR A 10 -35.78 -42.47 16.15
C THR A 10 -34.65 -41.69 15.47
N PHE A 11 -33.62 -42.39 14.96
CA PHE A 11 -32.49 -41.77 14.26
C PHE A 11 -32.91 -41.11 12.94
N ILE A 12 -33.76 -41.78 12.14
CA ILE A 12 -34.32 -41.21 10.90
C ILE A 12 -35.19 -39.98 11.21
N THR A 13 -36.05 -40.04 12.24
CA THR A 13 -36.86 -38.88 12.68
C THR A 13 -35.98 -37.70 13.09
N LEU A 14 -34.86 -37.94 13.79
CA LEU A 14 -33.91 -36.90 14.18
C LEU A 14 -33.24 -36.22 12.97
N ILE A 15 -32.82 -37.01 11.98
CA ILE A 15 -32.24 -36.49 10.72
C ILE A 15 -33.27 -35.67 9.93
N VAL A 16 -34.52 -36.13 9.82
CA VAL A 16 -35.60 -35.39 9.16
C VAL A 16 -35.89 -34.08 9.88
N LEU A 17 -35.90 -34.06 11.23
CA LEU A 17 -36.08 -32.85 12.01
C LEU A 17 -34.94 -31.84 11.78
N LEU A 18 -33.68 -32.30 11.74
CA LEU A 18 -32.51 -31.46 11.44
C LEU A 18 -32.55 -30.87 10.03
N LEU A 19 -33.01 -31.63 9.02
CA LEU A 19 -33.20 -31.15 7.65
C LEU A 19 -34.35 -30.12 7.53
N ILE A 20 -35.41 -30.26 8.32
CA ILE A 20 -36.49 -29.26 8.39
C ILE A 20 -35.98 -27.98 9.08
N LEU A 21 -35.21 -28.10 10.16
CA LEU A 21 -34.64 -26.94 10.85
C LEU A 21 -33.61 -26.19 10.00
N SER A 22 -32.76 -26.89 9.24
CA SER A 22 -31.80 -26.23 8.34
C SER A 22 -32.48 -25.54 7.16
N THR A 23 -33.51 -26.15 6.55
CA THR A 23 -34.28 -25.52 5.46
C THR A 23 -35.10 -24.32 5.92
N VAL A 24 -35.74 -24.36 7.10
CA VAL A 24 -36.41 -23.20 7.70
C VAL A 24 -35.42 -22.06 7.99
N SER A 25 -34.21 -22.39 8.47
CA SER A 25 -33.15 -21.40 8.71
C SER A 25 -32.69 -20.74 7.40
N PHE A 26 -32.46 -21.54 6.35
CA PHE A 26 -32.05 -21.07 5.03
C PHE A 26 -33.12 -20.21 4.34
N LEU A 27 -34.40 -20.53 4.56
CA LEU A 27 -35.54 -19.73 4.12
C LEU A 27 -35.63 -18.39 4.85
N ASN A 28 -35.42 -18.33 6.16
CA ASN A 28 -35.42 -17.06 6.91
C ASN A 28 -34.26 -16.14 6.51
N VAL A 29 -33.05 -16.69 6.30
CA VAL A 29 -31.89 -15.90 5.81
C VAL A 29 -32.20 -15.30 4.43
N ASN A 30 -32.73 -16.11 3.50
CA ASN A 30 -33.13 -15.59 2.18
C ASN A 30 -34.29 -14.58 2.26
N ARG A 31 -35.24 -14.74 3.17
CA ARG A 31 -36.36 -13.81 3.33
C ARG A 31 -35.90 -12.41 3.75
N ASN A 32 -34.86 -12.33 4.59
CA ASN A 32 -34.22 -11.07 4.95
C ASN A 32 -33.39 -10.47 3.80
N ALA A 33 -32.68 -11.30 3.01
CA ALA A 33 -31.92 -10.85 1.85
C ALA A 33 -32.81 -10.31 0.71
N ILE A 34 -33.94 -10.98 0.43
CA ILE A 34 -34.90 -10.59 -0.61
C ILE A 34 -35.65 -9.30 -0.23
N GLY A 35 -35.79 -9.00 1.07
CA GLY A 35 -36.36 -7.73 1.55
C GLY A 35 -35.58 -6.48 1.13
N TYR A 36 -34.29 -6.61 0.79
CA TYR A 36 -33.42 -5.49 0.43
C TYR A 36 -33.33 -5.19 -1.09
N THR A 37 -33.99 -5.99 -1.94
CA THR A 37 -33.81 -5.92 -3.41
C THR A 37 -35.11 -5.66 -4.18
N ARG A 38 -35.99 -4.78 -3.67
CA ARG A 38 -37.16 -4.31 -4.43
C ARG A 38 -37.67 -2.90 -4.06
N SER A 39 -37.09 -1.89 -4.70
CA SER A 39 -37.68 -0.54 -4.78
C SER A 39 -37.56 0.03 -6.20
N THR A 40 -38.62 -0.14 -7.00
CA THR A 40 -38.77 0.51 -8.31
C THR A 40 -39.60 1.78 -8.15
N SER A 41 -39.30 2.81 -8.95
CA SER A 41 -39.91 4.13 -8.89
C SER A 41 -41.41 4.14 -9.20
N SER A 42 -42.27 4.40 -8.20
CA SER A 42 -43.41 5.35 -8.30
C SER A 42 -44.32 5.33 -7.05
N GLN A 43 -44.08 6.26 -6.14
CA GLN A 43 -45.14 6.96 -5.38
C GLN A 43 -44.53 8.16 -4.64
N GLN A 44 -45.14 9.34 -4.81
CA GLN A 44 -44.79 10.56 -4.08
C GLN A 44 -45.85 10.87 -3.03
N ASN A 45 -45.44 11.67 -2.05
CA ASN A 45 -46.22 12.44 -1.09
C ASN A 45 -46.68 11.75 0.21
N GLU A 46 -46.65 12.59 1.25
CA GLU A 46 -47.27 12.46 2.57
C GLU A 46 -46.84 11.29 3.48
N LEU A 47 -45.65 11.43 4.05
CA LEU A 47 -45.57 11.47 5.51
C LEU A 47 -44.55 12.52 5.99
N LYS A 48 -45.01 13.55 6.70
CA LYS A 48 -44.13 14.46 7.45
C LYS A 48 -43.77 13.81 8.77
N LEU A 49 -42.48 13.66 9.04
CA LEU A 49 -41.99 13.58 10.42
C LEU A 49 -40.70 14.39 10.54
N ALA A 50 -40.71 15.37 11.44
CA ALA A 50 -39.56 16.22 11.70
C ALA A 50 -38.94 15.84 13.04
N THR A 51 -37.64 15.53 13.03
CA THR A 51 -36.69 15.96 14.06
C THR A 51 -35.28 15.85 13.50
N SER A 52 -34.61 16.97 13.31
CA SER A 52 -33.16 17.05 13.20
C SER A 52 -32.55 16.75 14.58
N VAL A 53 -31.55 15.87 14.64
CA VAL A 53 -30.71 15.70 15.83
C VAL A 53 -29.48 16.59 15.66
N GLU A 54 -29.54 17.76 16.27
CA GLU A 54 -28.45 18.74 16.29
C GLU A 54 -27.56 18.47 17.52
N LEU A 55 -26.34 17.99 17.31
CA LEU A 55 -25.40 17.69 18.39
C LEU A 55 -24.79 18.99 18.95
N GLN A 56 -25.45 19.58 19.93
CA GLN A 56 -24.93 20.73 20.66
C GLN A 56 -23.69 20.34 21.50
N VAL A 57 -22.59 21.06 21.29
CA VAL A 57 -21.37 20.97 22.11
C VAL A 57 -21.56 21.84 23.37
N PRO A 58 -21.48 21.29 24.61
CA PRO A 58 -21.67 22.09 25.81
C PRO A 58 -20.49 23.03 26.08
N SER A 59 -20.75 24.34 26.10
CA SER A 59 -19.80 25.35 26.57
C SER A 59 -19.71 25.35 28.11
N THR A 60 -18.53 25.12 28.67
CA THR A 60 -18.31 25.16 30.12
C THR A 60 -18.23 26.58 30.66
N THR A 61 -19.23 27.00 31.43
CA THR A 61 -19.17 28.20 32.28
C THR A 61 -18.65 27.85 33.67
N ALA A 62 -17.76 28.68 34.21
CA ALA A 62 -17.23 28.49 35.55
C ALA A 62 -18.19 29.04 36.62
N VAL A 63 -18.37 28.28 37.70
CA VAL A 63 -18.97 28.76 38.96
C VAL A 63 -18.06 28.33 40.10
N THR A 64 -17.69 29.29 40.95
CA THR A 64 -16.89 29.10 42.17
C THR A 64 -17.76 28.65 43.33
N ASP A 65 -17.23 27.84 44.24
CA ASP A 65 -17.63 27.95 45.65
C ASP A 65 -16.48 27.59 46.62
N LYS A 66 -16.63 27.95 47.91
CA LYS A 66 -15.61 27.86 48.96
C LYS A 66 -16.11 27.13 50.21
N THR A 67 -15.30 26.21 50.75
CA THR A 67 -15.09 25.93 52.20
C THR A 67 -13.99 24.86 52.30
N THR A 68 -12.83 24.95 52.97
CA THR A 68 -12.40 25.34 54.35
C THR A 68 -12.41 24.22 55.40
N LEU A 69 -11.30 24.14 56.16
CA LEU A 69 -10.93 23.21 57.25
C LEU A 69 -10.66 21.74 56.83
N GLY A 70 -9.64 21.06 57.38
CA GLY A 70 -8.54 21.55 58.24
C GLY A 70 -7.69 20.42 58.85
N ASP A 71 -6.51 20.78 59.38
CA ASP A 71 -5.78 20.13 60.50
C ASP A 71 -5.23 18.67 60.32
N ASN A 72 -4.09 18.23 60.89
CA ASN A 72 -2.97 18.91 61.57
C ASN A 72 -1.75 17.95 61.79
N ILE A 73 -0.52 18.50 61.91
CA ILE A 73 0.63 17.99 62.75
C ILE A 73 1.24 16.60 62.34
N ALA A 74 2.54 16.23 62.46
CA ALA A 74 3.84 16.75 62.93
C ALA A 74 4.99 16.01 62.14
N THR A 75 6.31 16.23 62.23
CA THR A 75 7.28 17.26 62.68
C THR A 75 8.63 16.54 62.89
N THR A 76 9.70 16.92 62.15
CA THR A 76 11.14 16.91 62.56
C THR A 76 11.99 17.51 61.42
N THR A 77 12.52 18.73 61.53
CA THR A 77 13.92 19.10 61.91
C THR A 77 15.04 18.42 61.09
N ALA A 78 16.11 19.08 60.61
CA ALA A 78 16.59 20.49 60.55
C ALA A 78 17.97 20.43 59.81
N THR A 79 18.64 21.43 59.22
CA THR A 79 18.50 22.88 58.84
C THR A 79 19.65 23.14 57.81
N THR A 80 19.85 24.22 57.05
CA THR A 80 19.47 25.66 57.01
C THR A 80 19.65 26.12 55.52
N SER A 81 19.55 27.37 55.02
CA SER A 81 19.35 28.75 55.53
C SER A 81 18.88 29.71 54.41
N SER A 82 18.46 30.90 54.83
CA SER A 82 18.32 32.21 54.13
C SER A 82 19.26 32.55 52.95
N ASP A 83 18.95 33.46 52.01
CA ASP A 83 17.72 34.17 51.54
C ASP A 83 18.13 35.00 50.28
N SER A 84 17.31 35.45 49.32
CA SER A 84 16.06 36.23 49.45
C SER A 84 15.34 36.50 48.10
N SER A 85 14.02 36.71 48.18
CA SER A 85 13.18 37.61 47.34
C SER A 85 12.63 37.24 45.92
N SER A 86 11.38 37.67 45.70
CA SER A 86 10.61 37.85 44.44
C SER A 86 10.19 36.64 43.57
N SER A 87 8.94 36.18 43.81
CA SER A 87 8.00 35.67 42.80
C SER A 87 7.23 36.84 42.14
N PRO A 88 6.37 36.69 41.09
CA PRO A 88 5.83 35.47 40.47
C PRO A 88 6.04 35.39 38.93
N THR A 89 5.64 34.34 38.21
CA THR A 89 4.26 34.17 37.69
C THR A 89 4.07 32.74 37.17
N ALA A 90 2.94 32.11 37.48
CA ALA A 90 2.56 30.83 36.87
C ALA A 90 1.77 31.08 35.57
N THR A 91 2.40 30.88 34.42
CA THR A 91 1.73 31.03 33.12
C THR A 91 0.90 29.78 32.83
N THR A 92 -0.42 29.95 32.74
CA THR A 92 -1.34 28.90 32.30
C THR A 92 -1.01 28.45 30.88
N SER A 93 -1.07 27.14 30.63
CA SER A 93 -0.88 26.54 29.32
C SER A 93 -2.03 26.93 28.38
N SER A 94 -1.84 27.98 27.59
CA SER A 94 -2.76 28.33 26.51
C SER A 94 -2.78 27.22 25.46
N ILE A 95 -3.96 26.67 25.19
CA ILE A 95 -4.17 25.70 24.11
C ILE A 95 -3.89 26.41 22.78
N VAL A 96 -2.74 26.13 22.18
CA VAL A 96 -2.43 26.56 20.82
C VAL A 96 -3.17 25.62 19.87
N GLN A 97 -4.15 26.16 19.15
CA GLN A 97 -4.68 25.49 17.96
C GLN A 97 -3.62 25.60 16.86
N ASN A 98 -2.87 24.52 16.65
CA ASN A 98 -1.94 24.42 15.52
C ASN A 98 -2.74 24.29 14.23
N GLU A 99 -2.93 25.40 13.50
CA GLU A 99 -3.29 25.34 12.09
C GLU A 99 -2.15 24.66 11.30
N SER A 100 -2.51 23.75 10.39
CA SER A 100 -1.52 23.10 9.53
C SER A 100 -1.07 24.06 8.41
N THR A 101 -0.10 24.91 8.70
CA THR A 101 0.43 25.93 7.77
C THR A 101 1.25 25.28 6.65
N GLY A 102 0.55 24.76 5.63
CA GLY A 102 1.17 24.34 4.37
C GLY A 102 1.67 25.56 3.60
N GLU A 103 2.97 25.86 3.71
CA GLU A 103 3.59 27.01 3.07
C GLU A 103 3.64 26.83 1.55
N SER A 104 2.97 27.74 0.82
CA SER A 104 2.69 27.60 -0.62
C SER A 104 3.53 28.56 -1.46
N THR A 105 4.70 28.12 -1.93
CA THR A 105 5.52 28.88 -2.88
C THR A 105 5.02 28.71 -4.33
N SER A 106 4.90 29.83 -5.06
CA SER A 106 4.44 29.85 -6.44
C SER A 106 5.60 29.67 -7.43
N HIS A 107 6.03 28.43 -7.66
CA HIS A 107 6.92 28.08 -8.77
C HIS A 107 6.11 28.06 -10.09
N LYS A 108 6.79 28.20 -11.25
CA LYS A 108 6.26 28.99 -12.38
C LYS A 108 5.05 28.41 -13.12
N GLN A 109 4.64 27.18 -12.81
CA GLN A 109 3.43 26.53 -13.32
C GLN A 109 2.70 25.67 -12.26
N PHE A 110 3.17 25.64 -11.00
CA PHE A 110 2.78 24.66 -9.98
C PHE A 110 2.50 25.29 -8.61
N TYR A 111 1.65 24.64 -7.83
CA TYR A 111 1.58 24.87 -6.38
C TYR A 111 2.37 23.77 -5.68
N LYS A 112 3.32 24.17 -4.83
CA LYS A 112 4.07 23.29 -3.93
C LYS A 112 3.40 23.36 -2.55
N TYR A 113 3.05 22.21 -1.98
CA TYR A 113 2.50 22.10 -0.64
C TYR A 113 3.39 21.17 0.20
N SER A 114 4.04 21.72 1.21
CA SER A 114 4.89 20.97 2.15
C SER A 114 4.15 20.68 3.45
N TYR A 115 4.31 19.45 3.94
CA TYR A 115 3.71 18.95 5.17
C TYR A 115 4.75 18.19 6.00
N TYR A 116 4.68 18.35 7.32
CA TYR A 116 5.43 17.60 8.31
C TYR A 116 4.46 17.09 9.38
N ASP A 117 4.51 15.81 9.71
CA ASP A 117 3.80 15.22 10.84
C ASP A 117 4.81 14.93 11.97
N PRO A 118 4.78 15.68 13.09
CA PRO A 118 5.66 15.44 14.23
C PRO A 118 5.34 14.14 14.99
N THR A 119 4.19 13.50 14.73
CA THR A 119 3.76 12.25 15.38
C THR A 119 4.45 11.03 14.77
N SER A 120 4.74 11.08 13.47
CA SER A 120 5.37 10.00 12.70
C SER A 120 6.74 10.39 12.11
N ASN A 121 7.26 11.57 12.51
CA ASN A 121 8.48 12.18 12.01
C ASN A 121 8.57 12.15 10.47
N SER A 122 7.45 12.43 9.79
CA SER A 122 7.29 12.18 8.36
C SER A 122 7.04 13.45 7.57
N PHE A 123 7.62 13.49 6.37
CA PHE A 123 7.58 14.63 5.46
C PHE A 123 6.82 14.25 4.20
N LYS A 124 6.01 15.17 3.69
CA LYS A 124 5.28 14.99 2.44
C LYS A 124 5.25 16.30 1.67
N VAL A 125 5.60 16.24 0.38
CA VAL A 125 5.58 17.38 -0.52
C VAL A 125 4.72 17.03 -1.73
N ILE A 126 3.71 17.85 -1.99
CA ILE A 126 2.82 17.69 -3.14
C ILE A 126 3.05 18.86 -4.09
N TYR A 127 3.41 18.55 -5.32
CA TYR A 127 3.39 19.47 -6.45
C TYR A 127 2.13 19.21 -7.27
N LYS A 128 1.30 20.23 -7.46
CA LYS A 128 0.05 20.13 -8.22
C LYS A 128 -0.03 21.20 -9.30
N GLN A 129 -0.49 20.82 -10.50
CA GLN A 129 -0.63 21.74 -11.62
C GLN A 129 -1.55 22.94 -11.29
N GLN A 130 -1.07 24.15 -11.59
CA GLN A 130 -1.92 25.34 -11.52
C GLN A 130 -3.00 25.23 -12.60
N PRO A 131 -4.29 25.37 -12.27
CA PRO A 131 -5.35 25.40 -13.27
C PRO A 131 -5.09 26.58 -14.22
N GLN A 132 -5.19 26.36 -15.52
CA GLN A 132 -4.99 27.43 -16.51
C GLN A 132 -6.01 28.56 -16.24
N HIS A 133 -5.69 29.82 -16.53
CA HIS A 133 -6.56 30.97 -16.19
C HIS A 133 -8.03 30.86 -16.68
N HIS A 134 -8.30 30.06 -17.72
CA HIS A 134 -9.67 29.76 -18.19
C HIS A 134 -10.41 28.72 -17.32
N GLN A 135 -9.70 27.81 -16.65
CA GLN A 135 -10.23 26.85 -15.67
C GLN A 135 -10.47 27.52 -14.31
N GLN A 136 -9.58 28.41 -13.84
CA GLN A 136 -9.76 29.14 -12.57
C GLN A 136 -11.10 29.90 -12.52
N LYS A 137 -11.53 30.50 -13.65
CA LYS A 137 -12.85 31.16 -13.79
C LYS A 137 -14.05 30.20 -13.78
N LYS A 138 -13.86 28.90 -13.98
CA LYS A 138 -14.87 27.85 -13.77
C LYS A 138 -14.86 27.31 -12.34
N GLU A 139 -13.68 27.09 -11.75
CA GLU A 139 -13.55 26.54 -10.40
C GLU A 139 -14.15 27.44 -9.33
N HIS A 140 -13.95 28.77 -9.43
CA HIS A 140 -14.66 29.76 -8.60
C HIS A 140 -16.19 29.83 -8.82
N LYS A 141 -16.76 28.94 -9.64
CA LYS A 141 -18.21 28.74 -9.82
C LYS A 141 -18.68 27.30 -9.57
N LEU A 142 -17.83 26.44 -9.01
CA LEU A 142 -18.22 25.09 -8.58
C LEU A 142 -19.08 25.15 -7.30
N GLN A 143 -20.38 25.37 -7.48
CA GLN A 143 -21.39 25.01 -6.48
C GLN A 143 -21.31 23.50 -6.18
N PRO A 144 -21.45 23.05 -4.93
CA PRO A 144 -21.57 21.62 -4.62
C PRO A 144 -22.85 21.08 -5.28
N THR A 145 -22.72 20.07 -6.14
CA THR A 145 -23.86 19.49 -6.87
C THR A 145 -24.13 18.05 -6.44
N ASN A 146 -25.39 17.68 -6.32
CA ASN A 146 -25.82 16.30 -6.02
C ASN A 146 -25.73 15.37 -7.25
N LYS A 147 -24.87 15.69 -8.23
CA LYS A 147 -24.61 14.85 -9.41
C LYS A 147 -23.21 14.27 -9.32
N TYR A 148 -23.08 12.97 -9.53
CA TYR A 148 -21.79 12.32 -9.72
C TYR A 148 -21.14 12.84 -11.00
N THR A 149 -20.00 13.50 -10.89
CA THR A 149 -19.12 13.81 -12.01
C THR A 149 -18.28 12.59 -12.35
N THR A 150 -18.19 12.22 -13.63
CA THR A 150 -17.25 11.18 -14.07
C THR A 150 -15.82 11.60 -13.73
N ILE A 151 -15.12 10.79 -12.93
CA ILE A 151 -13.70 11.02 -12.61
C ILE A 151 -12.88 10.61 -13.83
N ASN A 152 -12.39 11.62 -14.56
CA ASN A 152 -11.53 11.54 -15.74
C ASN A 152 -12.13 10.76 -16.93
N GLU A 153 -12.29 11.42 -18.08
CA GLU A 153 -12.68 10.75 -19.33
C GLU A 153 -11.55 9.83 -19.85
N ASN A 154 -10.29 10.20 -19.56
CA ASN A 154 -9.10 9.42 -19.89
C ASN A 154 -8.60 8.61 -18.67
N PRO A 155 -8.20 7.34 -18.83
CA PRO A 155 -7.67 6.54 -17.75
C PRO A 155 -6.39 7.14 -17.13
N SER A 156 -6.30 7.06 -15.81
CA SER A 156 -5.24 7.67 -15.00
C SER A 156 -4.33 6.64 -14.35
N VAL A 157 -3.02 6.90 -14.37
CA VAL A 157 -1.96 5.99 -13.91
C VAL A 157 -1.09 6.73 -12.90
N LEU A 158 -1.00 6.19 -11.68
CA LEU A 158 -0.03 6.63 -10.68
C LEU A 158 1.24 5.78 -10.79
N ILE A 159 2.33 6.39 -11.24
CA ILE A 159 3.65 5.76 -11.24
C ILE A 159 4.24 5.87 -9.82
N LEU A 160 4.78 4.78 -9.28
CA LEU A 160 5.30 4.71 -7.91
C LEU A 160 6.73 4.19 -7.87
N SER A 161 7.62 4.81 -7.08
CA SER A 161 8.97 4.31 -6.82
C SER A 161 9.40 4.52 -5.37
N ALA A 162 10.01 3.49 -4.78
CA ALA A 162 10.59 3.52 -3.44
C ALA A 162 12.13 3.55 -3.55
N ILE A 163 12.71 4.72 -3.26
CA ILE A 163 14.12 5.06 -3.51
C ILE A 163 14.92 4.85 -2.21
N GLY A 164 15.78 3.83 -2.22
CA GLY A 164 16.64 3.47 -1.09
C GLY A 164 17.91 4.34 -0.95
N LYS A 165 18.89 3.84 -0.19
CA LYS A 165 20.24 4.43 -0.05
C LYS A 165 21.23 3.84 -1.04
N ASP A 166 22.47 4.34 -0.96
CA ASP A 166 23.68 3.73 -1.50
C ASP A 166 23.60 3.38 -2.98
N GLN A 167 23.61 4.39 -3.86
CA GLN A 167 23.43 4.22 -5.32
C GLN A 167 22.06 3.59 -5.67
N PRO A 168 20.92 4.21 -5.30
CA PRO A 168 19.58 3.64 -5.50
C PRO A 168 19.12 3.60 -6.96
N TYR A 169 19.80 4.34 -7.85
CA TYR A 169 19.56 4.30 -9.30
C TYR A 169 20.45 3.28 -10.03
N GLY A 170 21.28 2.54 -9.28
CA GLY A 170 22.42 1.82 -9.84
C GLY A 170 23.70 2.66 -9.80
N LYS A 171 24.83 2.01 -10.10
CA LYS A 171 26.15 2.65 -10.10
C LYS A 171 26.22 3.73 -11.18
N ASP A 172 26.81 4.88 -10.84
CA ASP A 172 27.06 6.01 -11.75
C ASP A 172 25.80 6.64 -12.38
N ARG A 173 24.58 6.30 -11.90
CA ARG A 173 23.29 6.88 -12.30
C ARG A 173 22.75 7.85 -11.26
N LEU A 174 21.99 8.85 -11.72
CA LEU A 174 21.32 9.85 -10.89
C LEU A 174 19.79 9.76 -11.02
N PHE A 175 19.05 10.46 -10.15
CA PHE A 175 17.60 10.61 -10.25
C PHE A 175 17.14 11.11 -11.63
N SER A 176 17.96 11.95 -12.28
CA SER A 176 17.70 12.44 -13.64
C SER A 176 17.71 11.33 -14.69
N ASP A 177 18.46 10.24 -14.49
CA ASP A 177 18.50 9.09 -15.39
C ASP A 177 17.31 8.16 -15.18
N PHE A 178 16.84 8.01 -13.93
CA PHE A 178 15.56 7.36 -13.64
C PHE A 178 14.40 8.14 -14.28
N MET A 179 14.38 9.47 -14.13
CA MET A 179 13.36 10.31 -14.75
C MET A 179 13.39 10.31 -16.29
N LYS A 180 14.55 10.08 -16.93
CA LYS A 180 14.64 9.78 -18.38
C LYS A 180 13.99 8.44 -18.70
N THR A 181 14.28 7.38 -17.95
CA THR A 181 13.65 6.06 -18.12
C THR A 181 12.13 6.14 -18.00
N ILE A 182 11.60 6.84 -16.98
CA ILE A 182 10.15 7.08 -16.81
C ILE A 182 9.56 7.92 -17.96
N HIS A 183 10.30 8.91 -18.48
CA HIS A 183 9.84 9.73 -19.60
C HIS A 183 9.53 8.89 -20.86
N THR A 184 10.29 7.82 -21.14
CA THR A 184 10.07 6.95 -22.32
C THR A 184 8.71 6.24 -22.39
N ILE A 185 8.06 5.99 -21.24
CA ILE A 185 6.78 5.26 -21.16
C ILE A 185 5.56 6.18 -21.00
N ILE A 186 5.76 7.45 -20.66
CA ILE A 186 4.68 8.46 -20.52
C ILE A 186 4.61 9.41 -21.72
N GLU A 187 5.67 9.54 -22.51
CA GLU A 187 5.62 10.39 -23.69
C GLU A 187 4.73 9.82 -24.79
N ASN A 188 4.11 10.74 -25.54
CA ASN A 188 3.20 10.42 -26.65
C ASN A 188 1.99 9.56 -26.23
N GLN A 189 1.56 9.65 -24.96
CA GLN A 189 0.36 9.01 -24.41
C GLN A 189 -0.79 10.02 -24.14
N PRO A 190 -1.36 10.70 -25.14
CA PRO A 190 -2.36 11.76 -24.93
C PRO A 190 -3.66 11.25 -24.28
N ASP A 191 -3.99 9.98 -24.49
CA ASP A 191 -5.19 9.32 -23.96
C ASP A 191 -5.03 8.84 -22.50
N LEU A 192 -3.89 9.13 -21.87
CA LEU A 192 -3.60 8.80 -20.46
C LEU A 192 -3.33 10.06 -19.64
N GLN A 193 -3.46 9.93 -18.32
CA GLN A 193 -3.17 10.98 -17.35
C GLN A 193 -2.24 10.41 -16.27
N PHE A 194 -1.09 11.05 -16.03
CA PHE A 194 -0.09 10.54 -15.09
C PHE A 194 -0.02 11.35 -13.81
N ASN A 195 0.17 10.65 -12.71
CA ASN A 195 0.68 11.18 -11.44
C ASN A 195 1.93 10.38 -11.05
N LEU A 196 2.80 10.98 -10.25
CA LEU A 196 4.03 10.34 -9.75
C LEU A 196 4.03 10.35 -8.22
N GLY A 197 4.34 9.20 -7.61
CA GLY A 197 4.60 9.06 -6.19
C GLY A 197 6.02 8.54 -5.96
N LEU A 198 6.81 9.26 -5.17
CA LEU A 198 8.17 8.90 -4.81
C LEU A 198 8.27 8.80 -3.29
N SER A 199 8.96 7.79 -2.76
CA SER A 199 9.35 7.76 -1.34
C SER A 199 10.86 7.64 -1.20
N SER A 200 11.48 8.49 -0.39
CA SER A 200 12.86 8.27 0.09
C SER A 200 12.96 8.67 1.55
N ASN A 201 13.44 7.75 2.39
CA ASN A 201 13.62 7.96 3.83
C ASN A 201 14.97 8.63 4.17
N TYR A 202 15.85 8.80 3.18
CA TYR A 202 17.15 9.43 3.33
C TYR A 202 17.00 10.91 3.02
N LEU A 203 17.05 11.76 4.05
CA LEU A 203 16.70 13.18 3.96
C LEU A 203 17.45 13.91 2.82
N THR A 204 18.75 13.65 2.67
CA THR A 204 19.57 14.22 1.58
C THR A 204 19.05 13.86 0.18
N GLU A 205 18.55 12.64 -0.01
CA GLU A 205 18.02 12.21 -1.31
C GLU A 205 16.59 12.71 -1.52
N PHE A 206 15.78 12.78 -0.47
CA PHE A 206 14.48 13.46 -0.47
C PHE A 206 14.61 14.96 -0.82
N GLU A 207 15.68 15.62 -0.37
CA GLU A 207 16.05 17.00 -0.75
C GLU A 207 16.56 17.08 -2.19
N ASN A 208 17.42 16.14 -2.64
CA ASN A 208 17.88 16.06 -4.03
C ASN A 208 16.71 15.92 -5.02
N ILE A 209 15.76 15.04 -4.73
CA ILE A 209 14.56 14.79 -5.55
C ILE A 209 13.68 16.04 -5.62
N GLN A 210 13.42 16.70 -4.48
CA GLN A 210 12.71 17.99 -4.45
C GLN A 210 13.40 19.05 -5.30
N LYS A 211 14.70 19.25 -5.09
CA LYS A 211 15.50 20.23 -5.81
C LYS A 211 15.45 19.98 -7.32
N PHE A 212 15.60 18.73 -7.75
CA PHE A 212 15.51 18.38 -9.16
C PHE A 212 14.13 18.72 -9.75
N ILE A 213 13.04 18.49 -9.02
CA ILE A 213 11.69 18.82 -9.45
C ILE A 213 11.46 20.35 -9.45
N ASP A 214 11.97 21.08 -8.46
CA ASP A 214 11.93 22.55 -8.40
C ASP A 214 12.72 23.20 -9.56
N GLU A 215 13.85 22.59 -9.98
CA GLU A 215 14.72 23.08 -11.07
C GLU A 215 14.22 22.69 -12.47
N ASN A 216 13.36 21.66 -12.61
CA ASN A 216 12.93 21.10 -13.90
C ASN A 216 11.39 21.10 -14.10
N ASP A 217 10.66 21.98 -13.39
CA ASP A 217 9.20 21.96 -13.33
C ASP A 217 8.53 21.92 -14.72
N ALA A 218 8.83 22.90 -15.58
CA ALA A 218 8.29 23.03 -16.93
C ALA A 218 8.62 21.85 -17.87
N GLN A 219 9.61 21.00 -17.55
CA GLN A 219 9.94 19.81 -18.35
C GLN A 219 9.06 18.61 -18.01
N TYR A 220 8.77 18.35 -16.73
CA TYR A 220 8.14 17.09 -16.31
C TYR A 220 6.63 17.19 -16.14
N PHE A 221 6.11 18.32 -15.66
CA PHE A 221 4.68 18.47 -15.40
C PHE A 221 3.82 18.80 -16.64
N LYS A 222 4.40 18.79 -17.85
CA LYS A 222 3.63 18.58 -19.08
C LYS A 222 3.11 17.14 -19.23
N TYR A 223 3.61 16.21 -18.40
CA TYR A 223 3.17 14.81 -18.35
C TYR A 223 2.46 14.47 -17.04
N PHE A 224 2.89 15.06 -15.91
CA PHE A 224 2.33 14.79 -14.58
C PHE A 224 1.38 15.89 -14.09
N ASN A 225 0.17 15.52 -13.69
CA ASN A 225 -0.80 16.45 -13.08
C ASN A 225 -0.46 16.72 -11.60
N THR A 226 0.05 15.70 -10.90
CA THR A 226 0.53 15.75 -9.51
C THR A 226 1.82 14.93 -9.37
N ILE A 227 2.81 15.47 -8.65
CA ILE A 227 3.95 14.71 -8.14
C ILE A 227 3.92 14.78 -6.61
N THR A 228 3.89 13.63 -5.94
CA THR A 228 3.95 13.51 -4.48
C THR A 228 5.28 12.86 -4.08
N ILE A 229 6.01 13.49 -3.17
CA ILE A 229 7.21 12.93 -2.55
C ILE A 229 6.90 12.70 -1.06
N VAL A 230 7.31 11.56 -0.50
CA VAL A 230 7.24 11.29 0.95
C VAL A 230 8.54 10.79 1.54
N SER A 231 8.72 11.05 2.84
CA SER A 231 9.80 10.52 3.67
C SER A 231 9.25 10.12 5.03
N ALA A 232 9.64 8.95 5.55
CA ALA A 232 9.32 8.54 6.92
C ALA A 232 10.53 7.80 7.53
N PRO A 233 11.61 8.52 7.93
CA PRO A 233 12.86 7.93 8.42
C PRO A 233 12.70 6.94 9.57
N ASP A 234 11.69 7.14 10.42
CA ASP A 234 11.39 6.27 11.57
C ASP A 234 10.95 4.86 11.14
N LEU A 235 10.48 4.66 9.90
CA LEU A 235 10.23 3.32 9.36
C LEU A 235 11.50 2.48 9.31
N GLU A 236 12.67 3.09 9.08
CA GLU A 236 13.94 2.39 8.94
C GLU A 236 14.63 2.15 10.28
N GLN A 237 14.58 3.15 11.17
CA GLN A 237 15.05 3.01 12.57
C GLN A 237 14.31 1.83 13.24
N THR A 238 12.98 1.81 13.15
CA THR A 238 12.13 0.72 13.68
C THR A 238 12.25 -0.61 12.93
N ALA A 239 12.98 -0.67 11.82
CA ALA A 239 13.27 -1.91 11.08
C ALA A 239 14.72 -2.41 11.26
N SER A 240 15.60 -1.62 11.88
CA SER A 240 17.01 -1.96 12.10
C SER A 240 17.24 -2.63 13.45
N GLY A 241 16.63 -2.11 14.53
CA GLY A 241 16.77 -2.66 15.88
C GLY A 241 18.18 -2.46 16.47
N ASP A 242 18.55 -3.30 17.43
CA ASP A 242 19.91 -3.34 18.02
C ASP A 242 20.92 -4.12 17.13
N ASP A 243 20.48 -4.66 15.99
CA ASP A 243 21.31 -5.39 15.03
C ASP A 243 22.08 -4.44 14.09
N GLU A 244 23.27 -4.86 13.66
CA GLU A 244 24.09 -4.11 12.70
C GLU A 244 23.36 -3.80 11.39
N GLU A 245 23.57 -2.57 10.92
CA GLU A 245 22.96 -1.93 9.75
C GLU A 245 22.58 -2.87 8.60
N LEU A 246 21.35 -2.67 8.08
CA LEU A 246 20.87 -3.26 6.82
C LEU A 246 21.64 -2.67 5.63
N SER A 247 22.90 -3.07 5.48
CA SER A 247 23.86 -2.62 4.47
C SER A 247 23.79 -3.45 3.19
N ARG A 248 24.55 -3.04 2.15
CA ARG A 248 24.62 -3.78 0.88
C ARG A 248 25.43 -5.08 0.97
N ASP A 249 26.27 -5.25 1.99
CA ASP A 249 27.21 -6.38 2.09
C ASP A 249 26.59 -7.61 2.78
N ASN A 250 25.62 -7.38 3.67
CA ASN A 250 24.92 -8.40 4.44
C ASN A 250 23.78 -9.11 3.67
N ARG A 251 23.76 -9.04 2.32
CA ARG A 251 22.59 -9.41 1.48
C ARG A 251 22.21 -10.90 1.46
N HIS A 252 23.05 -11.78 2.01
CA HIS A 252 22.88 -13.24 1.99
C HIS A 252 22.43 -13.87 3.33
N ASP A 253 22.23 -13.09 4.40
CA ASP A 253 21.59 -13.58 5.63
C ASP A 253 20.05 -13.55 5.46
N ASP A 254 19.40 -14.71 5.51
CA ASP A 254 17.95 -14.85 5.32
C ASP A 254 17.12 -14.06 6.35
N ARG A 255 17.62 -13.89 7.58
CA ARG A 255 16.96 -13.09 8.62
C ARG A 255 17.04 -11.60 8.30
N LYS A 256 18.19 -11.14 7.81
CA LYS A 256 18.36 -9.76 7.30
C LYS A 256 17.56 -9.54 6.01
N GLN A 257 17.41 -10.56 5.15
CA GLN A 257 16.51 -10.52 3.98
C GLN A 257 15.03 -10.37 4.39
N ARG A 258 14.56 -11.11 5.41
CA ARG A 258 13.20 -10.96 5.97
C ARG A 258 12.96 -9.53 6.46
N MET A 259 13.87 -8.99 7.28
CA MET A 259 13.75 -7.62 7.81
C MET A 259 13.78 -6.56 6.69
N ARG A 260 14.66 -6.73 5.69
CA ARG A 260 14.70 -5.88 4.49
C ARG A 260 13.37 -5.88 3.72
N ARG A 261 12.75 -7.04 3.48
CA ARG A 261 11.46 -7.09 2.76
C ARG A 261 10.28 -6.57 3.58
N ARG A 262 10.31 -6.77 4.91
CA ARG A 262 9.38 -6.09 5.84
C ARG A 262 9.48 -4.57 5.74
N LEU A 263 10.69 -4.01 5.67
CA LEU A 263 10.89 -2.58 5.48
C LEU A 263 10.38 -2.11 4.10
N ILE A 264 10.75 -2.79 3.02
CA ILE A 264 10.28 -2.46 1.66
C ILE A 264 8.75 -2.49 1.59
N ALA A 265 8.09 -3.50 2.17
CA ALA A 265 6.64 -3.57 2.25
C ALA A 265 6.02 -2.39 3.01
N ARG A 266 6.59 -1.99 4.16
CA ARG A 266 6.17 -0.78 4.90
C ARG A 266 6.31 0.46 4.02
N CYS A 267 7.44 0.65 3.33
CA CYS A 267 7.68 1.80 2.47
C CYS A 267 6.73 1.83 1.25
N ARG A 268 6.54 0.71 0.53
CA ARG A 268 5.58 0.64 -0.58
C ARG A 268 4.15 0.93 -0.12
N ASN A 269 3.71 0.37 1.01
CA ASN A 269 2.39 0.65 1.59
C ASN A 269 2.24 2.13 2.01
N TYR A 270 3.25 2.71 2.66
CA TYR A 270 3.24 4.10 3.10
C TYR A 270 3.17 5.08 1.93
N LEU A 271 3.91 4.79 0.85
CA LEU A 271 3.87 5.51 -0.41
C LEU A 271 2.48 5.44 -1.07
N VAL A 272 1.91 4.24 -1.23
CA VAL A 272 0.54 4.06 -1.77
C VAL A 272 -0.46 4.87 -0.95
N SER A 273 -0.42 4.74 0.38
CA SER A 273 -1.37 5.39 1.29
C SER A 273 -1.29 6.93 1.25
N ASN A 274 -0.16 7.48 0.81
CA ASN A 274 0.05 8.92 0.70
C ASN A 274 -0.12 9.49 -0.72
N ALA A 275 0.10 8.70 -1.76
CA ALA A 275 0.08 9.17 -3.15
C ALA A 275 -1.16 8.71 -3.95
N LEU A 276 -1.80 7.60 -3.58
CA LEU A 276 -2.98 7.09 -4.28
C LEU A 276 -4.23 7.89 -3.93
N THR A 277 -4.84 8.51 -4.93
CA THR A 277 -6.05 9.33 -4.81
C THR A 277 -7.21 8.71 -5.61
N SER A 278 -7.44 9.17 -6.83
CA SER A 278 -8.56 8.83 -7.71
C SER A 278 -8.17 7.96 -8.90
N GLU A 279 -6.89 7.65 -9.05
CA GLU A 279 -6.31 6.98 -10.21
C GLU A 279 -6.87 5.56 -10.41
N ALA A 280 -6.97 5.16 -11.68
CA ALA A 280 -7.50 3.86 -12.10
C ALA A 280 -6.46 2.73 -12.02
N TYR A 281 -5.19 3.05 -12.26
CA TYR A 281 -4.06 2.11 -12.23
C TYR A 281 -2.89 2.64 -11.41
N THR A 282 -2.10 1.73 -10.82
CA THR A 282 -0.78 2.03 -10.26
C THR A 282 0.29 1.23 -10.98
N LEU A 283 1.44 1.83 -11.24
CA LEU A 283 2.60 1.19 -11.85
C LEU A 283 3.83 1.44 -10.99
N PHE A 284 4.24 0.44 -10.21
CA PHE A 284 5.50 0.46 -9.47
C PHE A 284 6.65 0.22 -10.44
N ILE A 285 7.71 0.99 -10.29
CA ILE A 285 8.98 0.86 -11.04
C ILE A 285 10.08 1.14 -10.01
N ASP A 286 10.95 0.15 -9.77
CA ASP A 286 12.08 0.33 -8.87
C ASP A 286 13.18 1.18 -9.54
N SER A 287 13.90 1.96 -8.75
CA SER A 287 14.71 3.09 -9.24
C SER A 287 15.95 2.71 -10.06
N ASP A 288 16.34 1.43 -10.01
CA ASP A 288 17.44 0.82 -10.75
C ASP A 288 17.00 0.19 -12.11
N ILE A 289 15.74 0.32 -12.50
CA ILE A 289 15.30 0.11 -13.89
C ILE A 289 15.92 1.17 -14.82
N VAL A 290 16.40 0.73 -15.99
CA VAL A 290 17.11 1.55 -17.00
C VAL A 290 16.33 1.71 -18.31
N GLU A 291 15.61 0.70 -18.77
CA GLU A 291 14.99 0.67 -20.10
C GLU A 291 13.71 -0.18 -20.14
N PHE A 292 12.79 0.15 -21.05
CA PHE A 292 11.56 -0.58 -21.34
C PHE A 292 11.51 -1.00 -22.83
N GLU A 293 11.51 -2.30 -23.13
CA GLU A 293 11.28 -2.78 -24.49
C GLU A 293 9.84 -2.40 -24.92
N HIS A 294 9.70 -1.78 -26.09
CA HIS A 294 8.44 -1.20 -26.57
C HIS A 294 7.84 -0.07 -25.70
N ALA A 295 8.69 0.72 -25.01
CA ALA A 295 8.31 1.80 -24.09
C ALA A 295 7.03 2.59 -24.46
N SER A 296 6.94 3.12 -25.69
CA SER A 296 5.82 3.94 -26.19
C SER A 296 4.46 3.22 -26.30
N LYS A 297 4.40 1.92 -26.00
CA LYS A 297 3.16 1.13 -25.86
C LYS A 297 3.12 0.30 -24.58
N PHE A 298 4.12 0.40 -23.71
CA PHE A 298 4.29 -0.47 -22.54
C PHE A 298 3.06 -0.43 -21.62
N ILE A 299 2.64 0.77 -21.22
CA ILE A 299 1.46 1.00 -20.37
C ILE A 299 0.16 0.60 -21.11
N GLN A 300 0.10 0.78 -22.43
CA GLN A 300 -1.05 0.38 -23.26
C GLN A 300 -1.25 -1.14 -23.28
N PHE A 301 -0.17 -1.93 -23.31
CA PHE A 301 -0.26 -3.39 -23.22
C PHE A 301 -0.75 -3.86 -21.85
N LEU A 302 -0.23 -3.27 -20.76
CA LEU A 302 -0.66 -3.57 -19.39
C LEU A 302 -2.16 -3.30 -19.20
N ILE A 303 -2.62 -2.09 -19.53
CA ILE A 303 -4.05 -1.70 -19.45
C ILE A 303 -4.90 -2.55 -20.42
N GLY A 304 -4.44 -2.73 -21.67
CA GLY A 304 -5.15 -3.44 -22.72
C GLY A 304 -5.38 -4.92 -22.46
N SER A 305 -4.53 -5.55 -21.63
CA SER A 305 -4.70 -6.93 -21.16
C SER A 305 -5.97 -7.14 -20.31
N LYS A 306 -6.47 -6.06 -19.69
CA LYS A 306 -7.59 -6.03 -18.73
C LYS A 306 -7.37 -6.90 -17.47
N LYS A 307 -6.15 -7.38 -17.22
CA LYS A 307 -5.78 -8.17 -16.04
C LYS A 307 -5.62 -7.31 -14.78
N ASP A 308 -5.57 -7.94 -13.62
CA ASP A 308 -5.71 -7.25 -12.32
C ASP A 308 -4.39 -6.77 -11.75
N ILE A 309 -3.41 -7.68 -11.68
CA ILE A 309 -2.04 -7.47 -11.21
C ILE A 309 -1.12 -8.07 -12.27
N ILE A 310 -0.11 -7.33 -12.73
CA ILE A 310 0.73 -7.73 -13.88
C ILE A 310 2.21 -7.40 -13.64
N VAL A 311 3.10 -8.34 -13.95
CA VAL A 311 4.55 -8.11 -14.09
C VAL A 311 5.03 -8.38 -15.54
N PRO A 312 5.94 -7.56 -16.08
CA PRO A 312 6.73 -7.90 -17.25
C PRO A 312 7.88 -8.86 -16.87
N ARG A 313 8.62 -9.37 -17.85
CA ARG A 313 9.94 -9.96 -17.62
C ARG A 313 10.96 -8.87 -17.28
N ILE A 314 11.85 -9.14 -16.32
CA ILE A 314 12.97 -8.25 -15.98
C ILE A 314 14.29 -8.89 -16.39
N ARG A 315 15.08 -8.20 -17.20
CA ARG A 315 16.44 -8.60 -17.61
C ARG A 315 17.53 -7.82 -16.89
N ARG A 316 18.73 -8.39 -16.81
CA ARG A 316 19.94 -7.70 -16.32
C ARG A 316 21.18 -8.22 -17.06
N GLY A 317 21.64 -7.48 -18.07
CA GLY A 317 22.69 -7.96 -18.98
C GLY A 317 22.24 -9.25 -19.67
N ASP A 318 23.12 -10.26 -19.69
CA ASP A 318 22.83 -11.58 -20.27
C ASP A 318 21.82 -12.41 -19.46
N LEU A 319 21.48 -12.00 -18.22
CA LEU A 319 20.47 -12.70 -17.42
C LEU A 319 19.06 -12.37 -17.92
N SER A 320 18.47 -13.37 -18.58
CA SER A 320 17.13 -13.35 -19.20
C SER A 320 15.97 -13.18 -18.22
N ASP A 321 16.16 -13.55 -16.96
CA ASP A 321 15.13 -13.53 -15.92
C ASP A 321 15.77 -13.22 -14.55
N TYR A 322 15.77 -11.93 -14.20
CA TYR A 322 16.40 -11.38 -13.00
C TYR A 322 15.44 -11.34 -11.80
N ASP A 323 14.19 -10.90 -11.97
CA ASP A 323 13.22 -10.80 -10.88
C ASP A 323 12.41 -12.11 -10.68
N ARG A 324 13.13 -13.13 -10.19
CA ARG A 324 12.64 -14.49 -9.92
C ARG A 324 11.60 -14.61 -8.79
N ASN A 325 11.12 -13.49 -8.25
CA ASN A 325 9.93 -13.46 -7.40
C ASN A 325 8.63 -13.70 -8.21
N SER A 326 8.71 -13.62 -9.55
CA SER A 326 7.59 -13.81 -10.48
C SER A 326 7.44 -15.27 -10.91
N TRP A 327 6.61 -16.04 -10.19
CA TRP A 327 6.50 -17.49 -10.39
C TRP A 327 5.08 -18.06 -10.24
N ARG A 328 4.87 -19.27 -10.76
CA ARG A 328 3.66 -20.10 -10.58
C ARG A 328 4.07 -21.52 -10.22
N GLY A 329 3.48 -22.11 -9.18
CA GLY A 329 3.82 -23.47 -8.81
C GLY A 329 3.73 -23.74 -7.31
N LYS A 330 4.62 -24.60 -6.81
CA LYS A 330 4.76 -24.90 -5.39
C LYS A 330 6.18 -24.70 -4.90
N ARG A 331 6.29 -24.22 -3.66
CA ARG A 331 7.50 -24.28 -2.85
C ARG A 331 7.41 -25.39 -1.81
N THR A 332 8.56 -25.71 -1.22
CA THR A 332 8.71 -26.53 -0.01
C THR A 332 7.88 -25.96 1.15
N LYS A 333 7.83 -26.69 2.27
CA LYS A 333 7.24 -26.23 3.54
C LYS A 333 8.16 -26.60 4.70
N PRO A 334 8.11 -25.89 5.85
CA PRO A 334 8.89 -26.27 7.02
C PRO A 334 8.45 -27.62 7.57
N THR A 335 9.36 -28.30 8.27
CA THR A 335 9.06 -29.53 9.03
C THR A 335 8.12 -29.24 10.22
N LEU A 336 7.56 -30.27 10.85
CA LEU A 336 6.77 -30.10 12.07
C LEU A 336 7.58 -29.46 13.21
N GLU A 337 8.87 -29.77 13.30
CA GLU A 337 9.81 -29.18 14.26
C GLU A 337 10.06 -27.70 13.96
N GLN A 338 10.32 -27.33 12.70
CA GLN A 338 10.44 -25.93 12.29
C GLN A 338 9.14 -25.14 12.49
N LEU A 339 7.97 -25.76 12.26
CA LEU A 339 6.67 -25.15 12.57
C LEU A 339 6.52 -24.91 14.09
N GLN A 340 6.91 -25.88 14.93
CA GLN A 340 6.89 -25.71 16.39
C GLN A 340 7.84 -24.60 16.86
N LEU A 341 9.01 -24.42 16.24
CA LEU A 341 9.89 -23.28 16.53
C LEU A 341 9.21 -21.93 16.23
N MET A 342 8.39 -21.83 15.18
CA MET A 342 7.61 -20.62 14.89
C MET A 342 6.51 -20.38 15.93
N ASP A 343 5.80 -21.43 16.36
CA ASP A 343 4.73 -21.37 17.36
C ASP A 343 5.28 -21.05 18.77
N GLU A 344 6.50 -21.49 19.08
CA GLU A 344 7.25 -21.12 20.29
C GLU A 344 8.03 -19.79 20.13
N ASN A 345 7.88 -19.09 19.01
CA ASN A 345 8.52 -17.82 18.66
C ASN A 345 10.08 -17.82 18.66
N LYS A 346 10.69 -19.00 18.48
CA LYS A 346 12.14 -19.25 18.46
C LYS A 346 12.77 -18.96 17.09
N TRP A 347 12.64 -17.71 16.64
CA TRP A 347 13.17 -17.26 15.33
C TRP A 347 14.69 -17.20 15.24
N ASP A 348 15.39 -17.33 16.37
CA ASP A 348 16.83 -17.51 16.47
C ASP A 348 17.28 -18.91 16.01
N GLN A 349 16.42 -19.92 16.20
CA GLN A 349 16.63 -21.34 15.85
C GLN A 349 15.96 -21.74 14.53
N PHE A 350 15.16 -20.86 13.92
CA PHE A 350 14.43 -21.13 12.68
C PHE A 350 15.31 -20.91 11.44
N ASP A 351 15.69 -22.00 10.77
CA ASP A 351 16.61 -22.04 9.62
C ASP A 351 15.92 -22.22 8.25
N TYR A 352 14.59 -22.26 8.23
CA TYR A 352 13.84 -22.61 7.04
C TYR A 352 13.68 -21.44 6.05
N VAL A 353 13.92 -21.74 4.76
CA VAL A 353 13.67 -20.84 3.62
C VAL A 353 12.83 -21.57 2.57
N PRO A 354 11.75 -20.96 2.03
CA PRO A 354 11.02 -21.50 0.89
C PRO A 354 11.91 -21.74 -0.34
N ARG A 355 11.89 -22.96 -0.88
CA ARG A 355 12.60 -23.34 -2.11
C ARG A 355 11.63 -23.95 -3.11
N ASP A 356 11.93 -23.83 -4.38
CA ASP A 356 11.06 -24.30 -5.46
C ASP A 356 10.97 -25.83 -5.48
N ILE A 357 9.77 -26.37 -5.74
CA ILE A 357 9.61 -27.77 -6.15
C ILE A 357 9.79 -27.79 -7.67
N GLU A 358 11.00 -28.11 -8.12
CA GLU A 358 11.46 -27.95 -9.51
C GLU A 358 10.51 -28.56 -10.56
N SER A 359 9.95 -29.74 -10.29
CA SER A 359 8.98 -30.41 -11.18
C SER A 359 7.58 -29.78 -11.20
N GLU A 360 7.30 -28.82 -10.32
CA GLU A 360 6.02 -28.12 -10.19
C GLU A 360 6.14 -26.59 -10.31
N MET A 361 7.34 -26.06 -10.63
CA MET A 361 7.61 -24.62 -10.67
C MET A 361 7.75 -24.07 -12.09
N PHE A 362 7.28 -22.83 -12.28
CA PHE A 362 7.42 -22.06 -13.50
C PHE A 362 7.90 -20.64 -13.19
N HIS A 363 8.96 -20.23 -13.87
CA HIS A 363 9.55 -18.87 -13.95
C HIS A 363 9.60 -18.42 -15.42
N PHE A 364 9.98 -17.18 -15.72
CA PHE A 364 10.05 -16.72 -17.12
C PHE A 364 11.23 -17.32 -17.90
N PHE A 365 12.33 -17.70 -17.24
CA PHE A 365 13.43 -18.40 -17.92
C PHE A 365 13.00 -19.74 -18.57
N ASN A 366 11.91 -20.35 -18.11
CA ASN A 366 11.31 -21.53 -18.76
C ASN A 366 10.71 -21.23 -20.16
N LEU A 367 10.74 -19.97 -20.61
CA LEU A 367 10.29 -19.52 -21.93
C LEU A 367 11.42 -18.85 -22.74
N ASP A 368 12.68 -19.13 -22.42
CA ASP A 368 13.83 -18.52 -23.11
C ASP A 368 14.11 -19.13 -24.49
N ASN A 369 13.92 -20.45 -24.66
CA ASN A 369 14.06 -21.08 -25.97
C ASN A 369 12.81 -20.83 -26.83
N LYS A 370 12.88 -19.80 -27.68
CA LYS A 370 11.77 -19.40 -28.57
C LYS A 370 11.38 -20.47 -29.60
N ASP A 371 12.28 -21.36 -29.97
CA ASP A 371 12.00 -22.43 -30.95
C ASP A 371 11.13 -23.55 -30.36
N GLU A 372 11.07 -23.67 -29.03
CA GLU A 372 10.14 -24.55 -28.30
C GLU A 372 8.77 -23.89 -28.04
N LEU A 373 8.63 -22.58 -28.26
CA LEU A 373 7.40 -21.83 -28.00
C LEU A 373 6.42 -21.91 -29.18
N THR A 374 5.15 -22.19 -28.88
CA THR A 374 4.06 -22.03 -29.84
C THR A 374 3.93 -20.58 -30.33
N ILE A 375 3.33 -20.40 -31.51
CA ILE A 375 3.06 -19.08 -32.10
C ILE A 375 2.29 -18.15 -31.14
N ASP A 376 1.44 -18.69 -30.26
CA ASP A 376 0.75 -17.91 -29.23
C ASP A 376 1.66 -17.51 -28.07
N GLN A 377 2.56 -18.40 -27.62
CA GLN A 377 3.56 -18.12 -26.58
C GLN A 377 4.61 -17.09 -27.01
N GLN A 378 4.83 -16.91 -28.31
CA GLN A 378 5.76 -15.89 -28.84
C GLN A 378 5.14 -14.48 -28.94
N LYS A 379 3.82 -14.32 -28.72
CA LYS A 379 3.15 -13.00 -28.83
C LYS A 379 3.51 -12.09 -27.66
N LEU A 380 3.68 -10.79 -27.95
CA LEU A 380 3.88 -9.75 -26.92
C LEU A 380 2.71 -9.67 -25.92
N SER A 381 1.50 -10.06 -26.34
CA SER A 381 0.30 -10.16 -25.51
C SER A 381 0.12 -11.54 -24.83
N TYR A 382 1.14 -12.40 -24.83
CA TYR A 382 1.08 -13.69 -24.13
C TYR A 382 1.05 -13.46 -22.61
N MET A 383 0.09 -14.11 -21.94
CA MET A 383 -0.12 -14.01 -20.50
C MET A 383 0.04 -15.38 -19.84
N VAL A 384 0.64 -15.42 -18.67
CA VAL A 384 0.59 -16.56 -17.74
C VAL A 384 -0.06 -16.11 -16.44
N GLU A 385 -0.91 -16.94 -15.83
CA GLU A 385 -1.35 -16.71 -14.44
C GLU A 385 -0.18 -17.05 -13.49
N LEU A 386 -0.02 -16.28 -12.41
CA LEU A 386 1.06 -16.43 -11.42
C LEU A 386 0.50 -16.60 -10.01
N ASP A 387 1.23 -17.35 -9.17
CA ASP A 387 0.94 -17.45 -7.73
C ASP A 387 1.74 -16.42 -6.91
N SER A 388 2.79 -15.83 -7.49
CA SER A 388 3.65 -14.79 -6.90
C SER A 388 4.15 -13.80 -7.96
N VAL A 389 4.49 -12.58 -7.55
CA VAL A 389 5.03 -11.52 -8.43
C VAL A 389 6.26 -10.84 -7.85
N GLY A 390 7.14 -10.39 -8.75
CA GLY A 390 8.22 -9.45 -8.46
C GLY A 390 7.76 -8.02 -8.25
N GLY A 391 8.75 -7.16 -7.98
CA GLY A 391 8.56 -5.76 -7.59
C GLY A 391 9.16 -4.75 -8.55
N ALA A 392 10.17 -5.16 -9.33
CA ALA A 392 11.01 -4.21 -10.07
C ALA A 392 10.22 -3.42 -11.13
N VAL A 393 9.22 -4.04 -11.75
CA VAL A 393 8.12 -3.36 -12.45
C VAL A 393 6.83 -4.11 -12.16
N LEU A 394 5.83 -3.47 -11.56
CA LEU A 394 4.61 -4.14 -11.10
C LEU A 394 3.37 -3.24 -11.27
N PHE A 395 2.39 -3.72 -12.03
CA PHE A 395 1.16 -2.99 -12.38
C PHE A 395 -0.05 -3.53 -11.62
N PHE A 396 -0.96 -2.65 -11.23
CA PHE A 396 -2.26 -2.98 -10.64
C PHE A 396 -3.39 -2.12 -11.21
N LYS A 397 -4.62 -2.67 -11.17
CA LYS A 397 -5.83 -1.86 -11.01
C LYS A 397 -5.85 -1.25 -9.60
N SER A 398 -5.83 0.08 -9.47
CA SER A 398 -5.73 0.79 -8.19
C SER A 398 -6.81 0.43 -7.16
N TYR A 399 -7.99 0.01 -7.64
CA TYR A 399 -9.10 -0.37 -6.77
C TYR A 399 -8.81 -1.62 -5.91
N ILE A 400 -7.78 -2.41 -6.25
CA ILE A 400 -7.31 -3.55 -5.45
C ILE A 400 -6.78 -3.06 -4.09
N PHE A 401 -5.91 -2.05 -4.06
CA PHE A 401 -5.45 -1.40 -2.82
C PHE A 401 -6.61 -0.77 -2.04
N LYS A 402 -7.58 -0.17 -2.75
CA LYS A 402 -8.77 0.47 -2.15
C LYS A 402 -9.76 -0.52 -1.51
N GLN A 403 -9.49 -1.83 -1.58
CA GLN A 403 -10.22 -2.90 -0.87
C GLN A 403 -9.39 -3.55 0.25
N GLY A 404 -8.23 -2.99 0.60
CA GLY A 404 -7.39 -3.48 1.70
C GLY A 404 -6.34 -4.53 1.32
N ALA A 405 -6.13 -4.79 0.02
CA ALA A 405 -4.92 -5.48 -0.41
C ALA A 405 -3.70 -4.57 -0.18
N ILE A 406 -2.65 -5.10 0.44
CA ILE A 406 -1.41 -4.40 0.78
C ILE A 406 -0.21 -5.32 0.54
N PHE A 407 0.99 -4.77 0.36
CA PHE A 407 2.21 -5.58 0.39
C PHE A 407 2.40 -6.10 1.83
N PRO A 408 2.40 -7.42 2.09
CA PRO A 408 2.43 -7.88 3.48
C PRO A 408 3.74 -7.52 4.17
N THR A 409 3.64 -6.94 5.37
CA THR A 409 4.79 -6.51 6.20
C THR A 409 5.36 -7.66 7.05
N SER A 410 4.75 -8.82 6.96
CA SER A 410 5.17 -10.10 7.54
C SER A 410 4.90 -11.21 6.53
N TYR A 411 5.48 -12.39 6.75
CA TYR A 411 5.03 -13.59 6.05
C TYR A 411 3.59 -13.94 6.46
N ILE A 412 2.72 -14.24 5.48
CA ILE A 412 1.31 -14.58 5.74
C ILE A 412 0.97 -16.04 5.42
N ILE A 413 1.76 -16.70 4.57
CA ILE A 413 1.51 -18.08 4.18
C ILE A 413 1.94 -18.99 5.33
N GLY A 414 0.99 -19.75 5.87
CA GLY A 414 1.21 -20.59 7.04
C GLY A 414 1.28 -19.84 8.36
N THR A 415 0.67 -18.65 8.46
CA THR A 415 0.40 -18.01 9.76
C THR A 415 -0.80 -18.66 10.48
N THR A 416 -0.88 -18.50 11.79
CA THR A 416 -1.97 -18.94 12.68
C THR A 416 -2.28 -17.83 13.70
N TRP A 417 -3.26 -18.01 14.59
CA TRP A 417 -3.55 -17.02 15.64
C TRP A 417 -2.46 -16.94 16.72
N ASP A 418 -1.81 -18.06 17.00
CA ASP A 418 -0.81 -18.20 18.07
C ASP A 418 0.61 -17.81 17.61
N ARG A 419 0.80 -17.59 16.29
CA ARG A 419 2.10 -17.45 15.63
C ARG A 419 2.32 -16.01 15.14
N LEU A 420 3.51 -15.47 15.40
CA LEU A 420 3.87 -14.09 15.06
C LEU A 420 3.79 -13.79 13.55
N GLU A 421 4.26 -14.71 12.71
CA GLU A 421 4.12 -14.64 11.25
C GLU A 421 4.26 -16.04 10.59
N GLY A 422 3.87 -16.15 9.32
CA GLY A 422 4.04 -17.35 8.50
C GLY A 422 5.51 -17.61 8.09
N TYR A 423 5.69 -18.52 7.14
CA TYR A 423 7.02 -18.89 6.61
C TYR A 423 7.24 -18.45 5.15
N ASP A 424 6.22 -17.91 4.49
CA ASP A 424 6.29 -17.46 3.09
C ASP A 424 5.29 -16.31 2.80
N GLY A 425 5.43 -15.64 1.66
CA GLY A 425 4.53 -14.60 1.17
C GLY A 425 4.65 -13.26 1.90
N ILE A 426 5.82 -12.61 1.80
CA ILE A 426 6.03 -11.23 2.25
C ILE A 426 6.08 -10.27 1.04
N GLU A 427 5.84 -8.98 1.27
CA GLU A 427 6.02 -7.91 0.28
C GLU A 427 5.30 -8.17 -1.06
N THR A 428 6.01 -8.36 -2.19
CA THR A 428 5.37 -8.61 -3.48
C THR A 428 4.94 -10.06 -3.66
N GLU A 429 5.66 -11.03 -3.09
CA GLU A 429 5.27 -12.45 -3.20
C GLU A 429 3.97 -12.75 -2.43
N GLY A 430 3.71 -12.00 -1.35
CA GLY A 430 2.48 -12.11 -0.58
C GLY A 430 1.24 -11.47 -1.22
N ILE A 431 1.39 -10.55 -2.19
CA ILE A 431 0.25 -9.78 -2.71
C ILE A 431 -0.77 -10.65 -3.45
N CYS A 432 -0.29 -11.65 -4.19
CA CYS A 432 -1.12 -12.58 -4.95
C CYS A 432 -1.97 -13.45 -4.01
N TYR A 433 -1.42 -13.83 -2.86
CA TYR A 433 -2.16 -14.58 -1.84
C TYR A 433 -3.28 -13.73 -1.22
N LEU A 434 -3.05 -12.44 -0.90
CA LEU A 434 -4.11 -11.54 -0.41
C LEU A 434 -5.15 -11.17 -1.49
N ALA A 435 -4.72 -11.02 -2.74
CA ALA A 435 -5.61 -10.65 -3.85
C ALA A 435 -6.56 -11.78 -4.28
N LYS A 436 -6.16 -13.05 -4.10
CA LYS A 436 -6.89 -14.24 -4.56
C LYS A 436 -8.26 -14.44 -3.88
N PRO A 437 -8.43 -14.25 -2.55
CA PRO A 437 -9.73 -14.19 -1.88
C PRO A 437 -10.61 -13.00 -2.29
N LEU A 438 -10.01 -11.85 -2.64
CA LEU A 438 -10.73 -10.68 -3.16
C LEU A 438 -11.21 -10.85 -4.63
N GLY A 439 -10.97 -12.02 -5.23
CA GLY A 439 -11.39 -12.37 -6.59
C GLY A 439 -10.39 -12.02 -7.69
N TYR A 440 -9.30 -11.32 -7.37
CA TYR A 440 -8.28 -10.88 -8.34
C TYR A 440 -7.21 -11.95 -8.60
N ARG A 441 -6.46 -11.82 -9.70
CA ARG A 441 -5.35 -12.72 -10.06
C ARG A 441 -4.10 -11.98 -10.50
N CYS A 442 -2.94 -12.58 -10.20
CA CYS A 442 -1.63 -12.15 -10.69
C CYS A 442 -1.32 -12.77 -12.05
N TRP A 443 -0.64 -12.00 -12.90
CA TRP A 443 -0.28 -12.41 -14.25
C TRP A 443 1.13 -11.96 -14.62
N GLY A 444 1.82 -12.77 -15.42
CA GLY A 444 3.07 -12.41 -16.07
C GLY A 444 2.86 -12.12 -17.56
N MET A 445 3.64 -11.18 -18.10
CA MET A 445 3.79 -10.92 -19.53
C MET A 445 5.22 -11.24 -19.96
N PRO A 446 5.57 -12.52 -20.23
CA PRO A 446 6.97 -12.96 -20.37
C PRO A 446 7.72 -12.37 -21.58
N ASN A 447 6.98 -11.80 -22.53
CA ASN A 447 7.50 -11.16 -23.75
C ASN A 447 7.49 -9.63 -23.70
N LEU A 448 6.85 -9.02 -22.68
CA LEU A 448 6.97 -7.60 -22.39
C LEU A 448 8.13 -7.45 -21.41
N VAL A 449 9.14 -6.65 -21.72
CA VAL A 449 10.44 -6.69 -21.03
C VAL A 449 10.86 -5.32 -20.53
N ALA A 450 11.40 -5.27 -19.32
CA ALA A 450 12.17 -4.14 -18.81
C ALA A 450 13.58 -4.59 -18.42
N HIS A 451 14.53 -3.66 -18.43
CA HIS A 451 15.93 -3.92 -18.05
C HIS A 451 16.27 -3.21 -16.75
N HIS A 452 16.90 -3.94 -15.84
CA HIS A 452 17.52 -3.46 -14.62
C HIS A 452 19.01 -3.16 -14.89
N VAL A 453 19.58 -2.17 -14.19
CA VAL A 453 21.00 -1.80 -14.28
C VAL A 453 21.93 -3.01 -14.08
N GLN A 454 23.05 -3.05 -14.81
CA GLN A 454 24.02 -4.15 -14.74
C GLN A 454 24.77 -4.16 -13.40
#